data_AF-A0A0E9ZTR2-F1
#
_entry.id   AF-A0A0E9ZTR2-F1
#
_cell.length_a   1.000
_cell.length_b   1.000
_cell.length_c   1.000
_cell.angle_alpha   90.00
_cell.angle_beta   90.00
_cell.angle_gamma   90.00
#
_symmetry.space_group_name_H-M   'P 1'
#
loop_
_entity.id
_entity.type
_entity.pdbx_description
1 polymer ?
#
loop_
_entity_poly.entity_id
_entity_poly.type
_entity_poly.pdbx_seq_one_letter_code
_entity_poly.pdbx_strand_id
1 'polypeptide(L)' 'MLWLGTDKARFKIQRRIASVVLFIAVFFLAAQVEAWFSGNADFGDVLKGVFLTGFAGGMFYLAGRW' A
#
# COMPACT_ATOMS: atom_id res chain seq x y z
N MET A 1 7.84 8.08 -28.87
CA MET A 1 7.12 7.45 -27.73
C MET A 1 8.15 6.77 -26.86
N LEU A 2 8.38 7.28 -25.65
CA LEU A 2 9.42 6.82 -24.73
C LEU A 2 9.16 5.35 -24.36
N TRP A 3 9.80 4.46 -25.10
CA TRP A 3 9.77 3.02 -24.91
C TRP A 3 10.58 2.68 -23.67
N LEU A 4 9.99 2.88 -22.49
CA LEU A 4 10.50 2.32 -21.24
C LEU A 4 10.64 0.81 -21.48
N GLY A 5 11.90 0.37 -21.55
CA GLY A 5 12.33 -0.90 -22.14
C GLY A 5 11.69 -2.17 -21.55
N THR A 6 12.17 -3.31 -22.08
CA THR A 6 11.81 -4.72 -21.75
C THR A 6 10.91 -4.89 -20.53
N ASP A 7 9.81 -5.64 -20.62
CA ASP A 7 8.76 -5.74 -19.58
C ASP A 7 9.29 -5.87 -18.13
N LYS A 8 10.41 -6.56 -17.93
CA LYS A 8 11.14 -6.64 -16.65
C LYS A 8 11.45 -5.28 -16.00
N ALA A 9 11.81 -4.26 -16.78
CA ALA A 9 12.09 -2.91 -16.28
C ALA A 9 10.80 -2.21 -15.80
N ARG A 10 9.68 -2.46 -16.49
CA ARG A 10 8.36 -1.94 -16.12
C ARG A 10 7.86 -2.58 -14.82
N PHE A 11 7.98 -3.91 -14.68
CA PHE A 11 7.65 -4.61 -13.44
C PHE A 11 8.52 -4.17 -12.26
N LYS A 12 9.82 -3.93 -12.48
CA LYS A 12 10.72 -3.39 -11.44
C LYS A 12 10.28 -2.00 -10.95
N ILE A 13 9.82 -1.13 -11.86
CA ILE A 13 9.28 0.19 -11.50
C ILE A 13 7.93 0.06 -10.81
N GLN A 14 7.03 -0.79 -11.32
CA GLN A 14 5.73 -1.06 -10.68
C GLN A 14 5.89 -1.59 -9.26
N ARG A 15 6.86 -2.48 -9.03
CA ARG A 15 7.17 -2.98 -7.69
C ARG A 15 7.64 -1.87 -6.76
N ARG A 16 8.49 -0.94 -7.24
CA ARG A 16 8.93 0.22 -6.45
C ARG A 16 7.77 1.15 -6.09
N ILE A 17 6.89 1.43 -7.05
CA ILE A 17 5.69 2.25 -6.82
C ILE A 17 4.78 1.54 -5.81
N ALA A 18 4.53 0.24 -5.97
CA ALA A 18 3.74 -0.55 -5.05
C ALA A 18 4.35 -0.60 -3.64
N SER A 19 5.69 -0.61 -3.51
CA SER A 19 6.36 -0.48 -2.20
C SER A 19 6.04 0.85 -1.52
N VAL A 20 6.07 1.96 -2.26
CA VAL A 20 5.74 3.29 -1.73
C VAL A 20 4.29 3.34 -1.28
N VAL A 21 3.37 2.79 -2.08
CA VAL A 21 1.94 2.71 -1.73
C VAL A 21 1.73 1.86 -0.48
N LEU A 22 2.40 0.71 -0.38
CA LEU A 22 2.34 -0.15 0.81
C LEU A 22 2.86 0.58 2.04
N PHE A 23 3.97 1.29 1.92
CA PHE A 23 4.53 2.09 3.01
C PHE A 23 3.51 3.13 3.50
N ILE A 24 2.92 3.92 2.60
CA ILE A 24 1.89 4.91 2.94
C ILE A 24 0.69 4.23 3.64
N ALA A 25 0.24 3.09 3.13
CA ALA A 25 -0.89 2.37 3.72
C ALA A 25 -0.61 1.91 5.16
N VAL A 26 0.60 1.42 5.44
CA VAL A 26 1.02 1.03 6.80
C VAL A 26 1.04 2.21 7.74
N PHE A 27 1.59 3.36 7.33
CA PHE A 27 1.58 4.57 8.17
C PHE A 27 0.17 5.11 8.40
N PHE A 28 -0.68 5.05 7.38
CA PHE A 28 -2.08 5.41 7.51
C PHE A 28 -2.80 4.52 8.53
N LEU A 29 -2.59 3.19 8.47
CA LEU A 29 -3.15 2.27 9.45
C LEU A 29 -2.63 2.57 10.86
N ALA A 30 -1.34 2.83 11.03
CA ALA A 30 -0.77 3.19 12.34
C ALA A 30 -1.45 4.45 12.91
N ALA A 31 -1.64 5.49 12.07
CA ALA A 31 -2.34 6.71 12.47
C ALA A 31 -3.81 6.46 12.84
N GLN A 32 -4.53 5.60 12.12
CA GLN A 32 -5.91 5.25 12.47
C GLN A 32 -6.00 4.46 13.77
N VAL A 33 -5.04 3.56 14.03
CA VAL A 33 -4.95 2.82 15.30
C VAL A 33 -4.71 3.78 16.47
N GLU A 34 -3.79 4.74 16.31
CA GLU A 34 -3.54 5.77 17.32
C GLU A 34 -4.76 6.69 17.52
N ALA A 35 -5.44 7.07 16.44
CA ALA A 35 -6.67 7.86 16.50
C ALA A 35 -7.81 7.11 17.24
N TRP A 36 -7.91 5.79 17.04
CA TRP A 36 -8.87 4.96 17.76
C TRP A 36 -8.55 4.87 19.25
N PHE A 37 -7.28 4.68 19.62
CA PHE A 37 -6.86 4.67 21.03
C PHE A 37 -7.03 6.01 21.73
N SER A 38 -6.92 7.13 21.00
CA SER A 38 -7.15 8.48 21.52
C SER A 38 -8.63 8.90 21.51
N GLY A 39 -9.54 8.03 21.05
CA GLY A 39 -10.98 8.31 21.00
C GLY A 39 -11.39 9.30 19.90
N ASN A 40 -10.49 9.58 18.95
CA ASN A 40 -10.69 10.52 17.84
C ASN A 40 -11.16 9.84 16.55
N ALA A 41 -11.20 8.51 16.51
CA ALA A 41 -11.67 7.74 15.37
C ALA A 41 -12.49 6.52 15.82
N ASP A 42 -13.40 6.07 14.96
CA ASP A 42 -14.20 4.87 15.21
C ASP A 42 -13.45 3.61 14.77
N PHE A 43 -13.86 2.46 15.31
CA PHE A 43 -13.33 1.17 14.90
C PHE A 43 -13.45 0.93 13.37
N GLY A 44 -14.47 1.52 12.74
CA GLY A 44 -14.65 1.48 11.29
C GLY A 44 -13.49 2.08 10.50
N ASP A 45 -12.80 3.10 11.03
CA ASP A 45 -11.67 3.72 10.35
C ASP A 45 -10.40 2.87 10.44
N VAL A 46 -10.21 2.16 11.55
CA VAL A 46 -9.18 1.13 11.69
C VAL A 46 -9.41 0.00 10.67
N LEU A 47 -10.64 -0.48 10.53
CA LEU A 47 -10.98 -1.52 9.53
C LEU A 47 -10.69 -1.07 8.10
N LYS A 48 -11.00 0.19 7.74
CA LYS A 48 -10.63 0.75 6.43
C LYS A 48 -9.12 0.77 6.25
N GLY A 49 -8.35 1.14 7.28
CA GLY A 49 -6.90 1.09 7.27
C GLY A 49 -6.34 -0.32 7.06
N VAL A 50 -6.93 -1.33 7.73
CA VAL A 50 -6.55 -2.74 7.58
C VAL A 50 -6.82 -3.21 6.15
N PHE A 51 -8.00 -2.88 5.61
CA PHE A 51 -8.37 -3.23 4.24
C PHE A 51 -7.41 -2.60 3.21
N LEU A 52 -7.13 -1.30 3.34
CA LEU A 52 -6.20 -0.58 2.46
C LEU A 52 -4.78 -1.17 2.52
N THR A 53 -4.30 -1.49 3.72
CA THR A 53 -2.97 -2.11 3.91
C THR A 53 -2.91 -3.50 3.30
N GLY A 54 -3.94 -4.32 3.50
CA GLY A 54 -4.05 -5.65 2.90
C GLY A 54 -4.10 -5.59 1.37
N PHE A 55 -4.88 -4.65 0.81
CA PHE A 55 -4.97 -4.44 -0.63
C PHE A 55 -3.64 -3.98 -1.24
N ALA A 56 -2.98 -2.99 -0.62
CA ALA A 56 -1.66 -2.53 -1.04
C ALA A 56 -0.60 -3.65 -0.96
N GLY A 57 -0.66 -4.48 0.09
CA GLY A 57 0.19 -5.64 0.25
C GLY A 57 -0.02 -6.68 -0.84
N GLY A 58 -1.28 -6.95 -1.20
CA GLY A 58 -1.64 -7.82 -2.32
C GLY A 58 -1.10 -7.31 -3.65
N MET A 59 -1.24 -6.00 -3.94
CA MET A 59 -0.67 -5.39 -5.13
C MET A 59 0.86 -5.49 -5.16
N PHE A 60 1.53 -5.24 -4.03
CA PHE A 60 2.99 -5.37 -3.94
C PHE A 60 3.46 -6.82 -4.14
N TYR A 61 2.74 -7.79 -3.57
CA TYR A 61 3.02 -9.21 -3.74
C TYR A 61 2.89 -9.64 -5.21
N LEU A 62 1.79 -9.26 -5.86
CA LEU A 62 1.58 -9.56 -7.27
C LEU A 62 2.65 -8.88 -8.14
N ALA A 63 2.99 -7.62 -7.89
CA ALA A 63 4.05 -6.91 -8.62
C ALA A 63 5.45 -7.54 -8.49
N GLY A 64 5.68 -8.41 -7.50
CA GLY A 64 6.93 -9.15 -7.35
C GLY A 64 6.94 -10.54 -7.99
N ARG A 65 5.77 -11.06 -8.38
CA ARG A 65 5.60 -12.43 -8.92
C ARG A 65 5.50 -12.46 -10.45
N TRP A 66 5.20 -11.32 -11.07
CA TRP A 66 5.20 -11.06 -12.51
C TRP A 66 6.51 -10.38 -12.93
#